data_AF-A0A402CNJ8-F1
#
_entry.id   AF-A0A402CNJ8-F1
#
_cell.length_a   1.000
_cell.length_b   1.000
_cell.length_c   1.000
_cell.angle_alpha   90.00
_cell.angle_beta   90.00
_cell.angle_gamma   90.00
#
_symmetry.space_group_name_H-M   'P 1'
#
loop_
_entity.id
_entity.type
_entity.pdbx_description
1 polymer ?
#
loop_
_entity_poly.entity_id
_entity_poly.type
_entity_poly.pdbx_seq_one_letter_code
_entity_poly.pdbx_strand_id
1 'polypeptide(L)'
;MGRQSLYTEEFRKDAVALYRAADGKRTYASVAADVGISGETLRTWVRKDTSRNTRAADHANAGAEAETDELARLRAENARLRGAEKEWQLEREILRRAAAYFAKEVK
;
A
#
# COMPACT_ATOMS: atom_id res chain seq x y z
N MET A 1 -12.03 -30.85 -0.97
CA MET A 1 -11.08 -31.12 -2.08
C MET A 1 -11.31 -30.09 -3.17
N GLY A 2 -10.41 -29.12 -3.34
CA GLY A 2 -10.53 -28.12 -4.40
C GLY A 2 -10.40 -28.80 -5.77
N ARG A 3 -11.34 -28.54 -6.68
CA ARG A 3 -11.25 -29.00 -8.07
C ARG A 3 -9.90 -28.55 -8.64
N GLN A 4 -9.04 -29.49 -9.00
CA GLN A 4 -7.82 -29.20 -9.76
C GLN A 4 -8.26 -28.52 -11.06
N SER A 5 -7.82 -27.28 -11.26
CA SER A 5 -8.06 -26.55 -12.51
C SER A 5 -7.34 -27.29 -13.62
N LEU A 6 -8.07 -27.73 -14.65
CA LEU A 6 -7.51 -28.36 -15.87
C LEU A 6 -6.53 -27.44 -16.60
N TYR A 7 -6.53 -26.16 -16.28
CA TYR A 7 -5.70 -25.12 -16.88
C TYR A 7 -4.77 -24.50 -15.84
N THR A 8 -3.49 -24.33 -16.20
CA THR A 8 -2.50 -23.64 -15.38
C THR A 8 -2.87 -22.16 -15.19
N GLU A 9 -2.38 -21.55 -14.12
CA GLU A 9 -2.62 -20.11 -13.88
C GLU A 9 -1.93 -19.25 -14.95
N GLU A 10 -0.78 -19.67 -15.46
CA GLU A 10 -0.08 -18.97 -16.56
C GLU A 10 -0.92 -18.97 -17.84
N PHE A 11 -1.42 -20.14 -18.26
CA PHE A 11 -2.30 -20.24 -19.43
C PHE A 11 -3.55 -19.35 -19.30
N ARG A 12 -4.14 -19.32 -18.11
CA ARG A 12 -5.28 -18.43 -17.83
C ARG A 12 -4.90 -16.95 -18.01
N LYS A 13 -3.77 -16.52 -17.46
CA LYS A 13 -3.29 -15.13 -17.56
C LYS A 13 -3.02 -14.75 -19.01
N ASP A 14 -2.37 -15.62 -19.77
CA ASP A 14 -2.04 -15.37 -21.17
C ASP A 14 -3.28 -15.28 -22.04
N ALA A 15 -4.27 -16.16 -21.83
CA ALA A 15 -5.55 -16.10 -22.54
C ALA A 15 -6.33 -14.80 -22.24
N VAL A 16 -6.33 -14.34 -20.99
CA VAL A 16 -6.94 -13.07 -20.59
C VAL A 16 -6.18 -11.88 -21.20
N ALA A 17 -4.84 -11.92 -21.22
CA ALA A 17 -4.00 -10.91 -21.81
C ALA A 17 -4.21 -10.79 -23.33
N LEU A 18 -4.31 -11.93 -24.03
CA LEU A 18 -4.57 -11.99 -25.47
C LEU A 18 -5.93 -11.37 -25.84
N TYR A 19 -6.95 -11.60 -25.02
CA TYR A 19 -8.26 -10.96 -25.19
C TYR A 19 -8.18 -9.45 -24.98
N ARG A 20 -7.50 -8.98 -23.91
CA ARG A 20 -7.36 -7.55 -23.62
C ARG A 20 -6.53 -6.80 -24.67
N ALA A 21 -5.46 -7.43 -25.18
CA ALA A 21 -4.63 -6.86 -26.24
C ALA A 21 -5.39 -6.64 -27.55
N ALA A 22 -6.51 -7.34 -27.76
CA ALA A 22 -7.38 -7.13 -28.91
C ALA A 22 -8.26 -5.87 -28.80
N ASP A 23 -8.26 -5.17 -27.65
CA ASP A 23 -8.93 -3.89 -27.43
C ASP A 23 -10.41 -3.88 -27.90
N GLY A 24 -11.14 -4.94 -27.54
CA GLY A 24 -12.56 -5.10 -27.89
C GLY A 24 -12.84 -5.48 -29.35
N LYS A 25 -11.82 -5.59 -30.22
CA LYS A 25 -11.98 -5.97 -31.64
C LYS A 25 -12.27 -7.45 -31.86
N ARG A 26 -11.96 -8.30 -30.88
CA ARG A 26 -12.22 -9.74 -30.94
C ARG A 26 -13.21 -10.16 -29.87
N THR A 27 -14.11 -11.07 -30.23
CA THR A 27 -15.08 -11.64 -29.30
C THR A 27 -14.40 -12.70 -28.40
N TYR A 28 -15.00 -12.98 -27.24
CA TYR A 28 -14.56 -14.09 -26.39
C TYR A 28 -14.52 -15.42 -27.14
N ALA A 29 -15.48 -15.66 -28.04
CA ALA A 29 -15.54 -16.89 -28.82
C ALA A 29 -14.37 -17.01 -29.80
N SER A 30 -14.00 -15.92 -30.49
CA SER A 30 -12.86 -15.91 -31.41
C SER A 30 -11.54 -16.18 -30.68
N VAL A 31 -11.28 -15.46 -29.58
CA VAL A 31 -10.03 -15.65 -28.83
C VAL A 31 -9.98 -17.02 -28.15
N ALA A 32 -11.11 -17.51 -27.67
CA ALA A 32 -11.19 -18.84 -27.06
C ALA A 32 -10.96 -19.96 -28.08
N ALA A 33 -11.44 -19.81 -29.32
CA ALA A 33 -11.18 -20.76 -30.40
C ALA A 33 -9.68 -20.84 -30.73
N ASP A 34 -8.98 -19.71 -30.78
CA ASP A 34 -7.54 -19.65 -31.07
C ASP A 34 -6.70 -20.41 -30.03
N VAL A 35 -7.13 -20.42 -28.76
CA VAL A 35 -6.44 -21.10 -27.65
C VAL A 35 -7.06 -22.43 -27.25
N GLY A 36 -8.10 -22.90 -27.97
CA GLY A 36 -8.73 -24.21 -27.75
C GLY A 36 -9.58 -24.33 -26.49
N ILE A 37 -10.22 -23.25 -26.02
CA ILE A 37 -11.14 -23.26 -24.86
C ILE A 37 -12.54 -22.80 -25.22
N SER A 38 -13.50 -22.95 -24.29
CA SER A 38 -14.83 -22.38 -24.45
C SER A 38 -14.82 -20.86 -24.22
N GLY A 39 -15.56 -20.12 -25.05
CA GLY A 39 -15.74 -18.67 -24.90
C GLY A 39 -16.32 -18.27 -23.54
N GLU A 40 -17.16 -19.12 -22.94
CA GLU A 40 -17.71 -18.89 -21.60
C GLU A 40 -16.65 -19.02 -20.50
N THR A 41 -15.70 -19.96 -20.67
CA THR A 41 -14.55 -20.12 -19.78
C THR A 41 -13.67 -18.87 -19.81
N LEU A 42 -13.33 -18.39 -21.01
CA LEU A 42 -12.55 -17.17 -21.17
C LEU A 42 -13.26 -15.95 -20.57
N ARG A 43 -14.57 -15.80 -20.84
CA ARG A 43 -15.38 -14.71 -20.26
C ARG A 43 -15.37 -14.73 -18.73
N THR A 44 -15.48 -15.92 -18.13
CA THR A 44 -15.44 -16.07 -16.67
C THR A 44 -14.09 -15.66 -16.10
N TRP A 45 -12.99 -16.03 -16.76
CA TRP A 45 -11.64 -15.64 -16.35
C TRP A 45 -11.42 -14.13 -16.44
N VAL A 46 -11.82 -13.50 -17.55
CA VAL A 46 -11.71 -12.05 -17.74
C VAL A 46 -12.49 -11.29 -16.66
N ARG A 47 -13.73 -11.72 -16.35
CA ARG A 47 -14.55 -11.10 -15.30
C ARG A 47 -13.92 -11.23 -13.91
N LYS A 48 -13.39 -12.42 -13.59
CA LYS A 48 -12.73 -12.69 -12.31
C LYS A 48 -11.44 -11.91 -12.16
N ASP A 49 -10.70 -11.71 -13.25
CA ASP A 49 -9.47 -10.92 -13.24
C ASP A 49 -9.76 -9.43 -13.07
N THR A 50 -10.78 -8.91 -13.76
CA THR A 50 -11.22 -7.52 -13.58
C THR A 50 -11.65 -7.25 -12.14
N SER A 51 -12.46 -8.12 -11.52
CA SER A 51 -12.91 -7.91 -10.14
C SER A 51 -11.78 -8.05 -9.11
N ARG A 52 -10.75 -8.85 -9.40
CA ARG A 52 -9.54 -8.93 -8.58
C ARG A 52 -8.71 -7.65 -8.71
N ASN A 53 -8.55 -7.13 -9.91
CA ASN A 53 -7.78 -5.91 -10.16
C ASN A 53 -8.43 -4.67 -9.54
N THR A 54 -9.76 -4.54 -9.61
CA THR A 54 -10.47 -3.42 -8.96
C THR A 54 -10.29 -3.47 -7.44
N ARG A 55 -10.48 -4.63 -6.82
CA ARG A 55 -10.27 -4.80 -5.37
C ARG A 55 -8.83 -4.51 -4.97
N ALA A 56 -7.85 -4.96 -5.76
CA ALA A 56 -6.44 -4.67 -5.50
C ALA A 56 -6.13 -3.17 -5.58
N ALA A 57 -6.71 -2.45 -6.54
CA ALA A 57 -6.58 -1.01 -6.65
C ALA A 57 -7.24 -0.28 -5.46
N ASP A 58 -8.44 -0.69 -5.05
CA ASP A 58 -9.15 -0.10 -3.91
C ASP A 58 -8.35 -0.29 -2.60
N HIS A 59 -7.78 -1.47 -2.39
CA HIS A 59 -6.93 -1.76 -1.23
C HIS A 59 -5.60 -0.98 -1.26
N ALA A 60 -4.99 -0.82 -2.44
CA ALA A 60 -3.77 -0.04 -2.59
C ALA A 60 -4.02 1.45 -2.28
N ASN A 61 -5.14 2.00 -2.74
CA ASN A 61 -5.51 3.38 -2.46
C ASN A 61 -5.79 3.60 -0.95
N ALA A 62 -6.53 2.70 -0.31
CA ALA A 62 -6.78 2.76 1.13
C ALA A 62 -5.50 2.63 1.97
N GLY A 63 -4.54 1.80 1.53
CA GLY A 63 -3.23 1.68 2.17
C GLY A 63 -2.39 2.96 2.06
N ALA A 64 -2.39 3.59 0.88
CA ALA A 64 -1.68 4.85 0.66
C ALA A 64 -2.26 6.00 1.51
N GLU A 65 -3.59 6.11 1.60
CA GLU A 65 -4.26 7.09 2.46
C GLU A 65 -3.88 6.90 3.93
N ALA A 66 -3.92 5.66 4.44
CA ALA A 66 -3.54 5.34 5.82
C ALA A 66 -2.06 5.68 6.14
N GLU A 67 -1.14 5.42 5.20
CA GLU A 67 0.28 5.75 5.36
C GLU A 67 0.50 7.27 5.41
N THR A 68 -0.24 8.04 4.61
CA THR A 68 -0.14 9.51 4.63
C THR A 68 -0.63 10.12 5.94
N ASP A 69 -1.71 9.58 6.51
CA ASP A 69 -2.25 10.01 7.80
C ASP A 69 -1.30 9.67 8.96
N GLU A 70 -0.68 8.49 8.93
CA GLU A 70 0.30 8.09 9.94
C GLU A 70 1.56 8.97 9.87
N LEU A 71 2.05 9.29 8.67
CA LEU A 71 3.17 10.22 8.49
C LEU A 71 2.86 11.62 9.03
N ALA A 72 1.62 12.12 8.86
CA ALA A 72 1.21 13.41 9.40
C ALA A 72 1.21 13.38 10.94
N ARG A 73 0.67 12.32 11.56
CA ARG A 73 0.68 12.14 13.02
C ARG A 73 2.10 12.07 13.58
N LEU A 74 2.98 11.30 12.95
CA LEU A 74 4.38 11.16 13.38
C LEU A 74 5.16 12.47 13.29
N ARG A 75 4.90 13.30 12.27
CA ARG A 75 5.51 14.64 12.15
C ARG A 75 5.03 15.58 13.26
N ALA A 76 3.73 15.56 13.58
CA ALA A 76 3.18 16.35 14.67
C ALA A 76 3.78 15.95 16.03
N GLU A 77 3.89 14.65 16.29
CA GLU A 77 4.49 14.16 17.54
C GLU A 77 5.99 14.51 17.62
N ASN A 78 6.73 14.37 16.51
CA ASN A 78 8.14 14.79 16.47
C ASN A 78 8.31 16.28 16.79
N ALA A 79 7.44 17.14 16.24
CA ALA A 79 7.47 18.57 16.52
C ALA A 79 7.20 18.85 18.01
N ARG A 80 6.23 18.14 18.61
CA ARG A 80 5.92 18.26 20.04
C ARG A 80 7.10 17.84 20.92
N LEU A 81 7.68 16.68 20.65
CA LEU A 81 8.81 16.13 21.42
C LEU A 81 10.02 17.07 21.35
N ARG A 82 10.36 17.59 20.16
CA ARG A 82 11.44 18.57 20.01
C ARG A 82 11.17 19.88 20.75
N GLY A 83 9.91 20.29 20.85
CA GLY A 83 9.51 21.43 21.67
C GLY A 83 9.81 21.19 23.14
N ALA A 84 9.35 20.04 23.67
CA ALA A 84 9.61 19.65 25.05
C ALA A 84 11.11 19.50 25.34
N GLU A 85 11.89 18.88 24.46
CA GLU A 85 13.34 18.76 24.64
C GLU A 85 14.02 20.12 24.79
N LYS A 86 13.63 21.13 24.01
CA LYS A 86 14.18 22.47 24.12
C LYS A 86 13.88 23.11 25.47
N GLU A 87 12.64 22.96 25.95
CA GLU A 87 12.22 23.48 27.26
C GLU A 87 13.03 22.82 28.39
N TRP A 88 13.13 21.49 28.38
CA TRP A 88 13.92 20.73 29.34
C TRP A 88 15.40 21.12 29.36
N GLN A 89 16.00 21.39 28.19
CA GLN A 89 17.40 21.84 28.13
C GLN A 89 17.57 23.24 28.75
N LEU A 90 16.63 24.15 28.52
CA LEU A 90 16.66 25.49 29.12
C LEU A 90 16.54 25.43 30.64
N GLU A 91 15.59 24.65 31.16
CA GLU A 91 15.43 24.46 32.61
C GLU A 91 16.70 23.89 33.24
N ARG A 92 17.28 22.86 32.61
CA ARG A 92 18.53 22.25 33.07
C ARG A 92 19.70 23.24 33.06
N GLU A 93 19.75 24.13 32.08
CA GLU A 93 20.78 25.16 32.02
C GLU A 93 20.60 26.19 33.14
N ILE A 94 19.37 26.63 33.41
CA ILE A 94 19.05 27.54 34.52
C ILE A 94 19.46 26.91 35.85
N LEU A 95 19.07 25.65 36.10
CA LEU A 95 19.42 24.93 37.31
C LEU A 95 20.94 24.79 37.48
N ARG A 96 21.67 24.49 36.39
CA ARG A 96 23.13 24.41 36.41
C ARG A 96 23.78 25.76 36.76
N ARG A 97 23.29 26.85 36.17
CA ARG A 97 23.79 28.21 36.46
C ARG A 97 23.53 28.60 37.92
N ALA A 98 22.33 28.32 38.43
CA ALA A 98 21.96 28.57 39.82
C ALA A 98 22.87 27.78 40.80
N ALA A 99 23.06 26.48 40.56
CA ALA A 99 23.95 25.66 41.37
C ALA A 99 25.41 26.18 41.38
N ALA A 100 25.91 26.63 40.22
CA ALA A 100 27.24 27.22 40.11
C ALA A 100 27.38 28.56 40.85
N TYR A 101 26.32 29.37 40.89
CA TYR A 101 26.29 30.61 41.66
C TYR A 101 26.34 30.32 43.17
N PHE A 102 25.47 29.43 43.67
CA PHE A 102 25.45 29.05 45.09
C PHE A 102 26.76 28.41 45.54
N ALA A 103 27.38 27.56 44.72
CA ALA A 103 28.67 26.96 45.05
C ALA A 103 29.82 27.99 45.20
N LYS A 104 29.70 29.19 44.62
CA LYS A 104 30.67 30.28 44.77
C LYS A 104 30.40 31.14 46.00
N GLU A 105 29.14 31.35 46.38
CA GLU A 105 28.75 32.16 47.55
C GLU A 105 29.03 31.46 48.89
N VAL A 106 29.10 30.12 48.90
CA VAL A 106 29.33 29.32 50.13
C VAL A 106 30.83 29.08 50.39
N LYS A 107 31.72 29.73 49.64
CA LYS A 107 33.18 29.62 49.75
C LYS A 107 33.80 30.92 50.27
#